data_AF-A0A645GN58-F1
#
_entry.id   AF-A0A645GN58-F1
#
_cell.length_a   1.000
_cell.length_b   1.000
_cell.length_c   1.000
_cell.angle_alpha   90.00
_cell.angle_beta   90.00
_cell.angle_gamma   90.00
#
_symmetry.space_group_name_H-M   'P 1'
#
loop_
_entity.id
_entity.type
_entity.pdbx_description
1 polymer ?
#
loop_
_entity_poly.entity_id
_entity_poly.type
_entity_poly.pdbx_seq_one_letter_code
_entity_poly.pdbx_strand_id
1 'polypeptide(L)'
;MDTISGIAGQTNLLALNAAIEAARAGEQGRGFAVVAEEVRKLAEQSQEAAKQISGLIAHIQGDTEKAVAAMDHGTREVKHGAEVVNASGQAFREIVSLINQVSDQVKEISAAIEQTAIGSQQIVGSVQRIDQLSKRVSGEAQTVSAATEEQSASMEEVASSSQSLAKLAQDLQTAVSKFQV
;
A
#
# COMPACT_ATOMS: atom_id res chain seq x y z
N MET A 1 -59.67 4.66 19.61
CA MET A 1 -60.26 5.91 20.16
C MET A 1 -61.72 6.08 19.75
N ASP A 2 -62.10 5.59 18.57
CA ASP A 2 -63.48 5.64 18.06
C ASP A 2 -64.51 4.99 19.00
N THR A 3 -64.13 3.93 19.71
CA THR A 3 -64.99 3.28 20.72
C THR A 3 -65.28 4.21 21.91
N ILE A 4 -64.28 4.94 22.41
CA ILE A 4 -64.45 5.85 23.57
C ILE A 4 -65.22 7.10 23.13
N SER A 5 -64.90 7.67 21.96
CA SER A 5 -65.64 8.79 21.38
C SER A 5 -67.10 8.43 21.09
N GLY A 6 -67.34 7.20 20.61
CA GLY A 6 -68.68 6.66 20.38
C GLY A 6 -69.49 6.47 21.67
N ILE A 7 -68.87 5.93 22.73
CA ILE A 7 -69.50 5.80 24.06
C ILE A 7 -69.81 7.18 24.66
N ALA A 8 -68.89 8.14 24.55
CA ALA A 8 -69.10 9.50 25.00
C ALA A 8 -70.25 10.18 24.23
N GLY A 9 -70.33 10.00 22.91
CA GLY A 9 -71.43 10.49 22.09
C GLY A 9 -72.79 9.88 22.45
N GLN A 10 -72.85 8.57 22.67
CA GLN A 10 -74.07 7.90 23.15
C GLN A 10 -74.48 8.36 24.55
N THR A 11 -73.51 8.52 25.46
CA THR A 11 -73.74 9.00 26.82
C THR A 11 -74.25 10.45 26.83
N ASN A 12 -73.71 11.30 25.96
CA ASN A 12 -74.19 12.67 25.77
C ASN A 12 -75.64 12.71 25.28
N LEU A 13 -76.00 11.83 24.34
CA LEU A 13 -77.34 11.74 23.77
C LEU A 13 -78.35 11.16 24.78
N LEU A 14 -77.94 10.17 25.58
CA LEU A 14 -78.72 9.64 26.71
C LEU A 14 -78.95 10.69 27.80
N ALA A 15 -77.93 11.47 28.14
CA ALA A 15 -78.01 12.54 29.13
C ALA A 15 -78.92 13.68 28.66
N LEU A 16 -78.86 14.04 27.38
CA LEU A 16 -79.78 15.01 26.78
C LEU A 16 -81.23 14.55 26.85
N ASN A 17 -81.52 13.29 26.51
CA ASN A 17 -82.86 12.72 26.62
C ASN A 17 -83.36 12.72 28.08
N ALA A 18 -82.47 12.41 29.04
CA ALA A 18 -82.79 12.45 30.46
C ALA A 18 -83.06 13.88 30.97
N ALA A 19 -82.32 14.89 30.48
CA ALA A 19 -82.54 16.30 30.82
C ALA A 19 -83.89 16.81 30.27
N ILE A 20 -84.26 16.41 29.06
CA ILE A 20 -85.56 16.74 28.45
C ILE A 20 -86.71 16.14 29.27
N GLU A 21 -86.62 14.86 29.66
CA GLU A 21 -87.69 14.20 30.43
C GLU A 21 -87.76 14.76 31.87
N ALA A 22 -86.63 15.12 32.46
CA ALA A 22 -86.58 15.79 33.76
C ALA A 22 -87.23 17.19 33.74
N ALA A 23 -87.06 17.96 32.66
CA ALA A 23 -87.75 19.23 32.47
C ALA A 23 -89.27 19.06 32.31
N ARG A 24 -89.69 17.93 31.71
CA ARG A 24 -91.10 17.58 31.51
C ARG A 24 -91.82 17.21 32.81
N ALA A 25 -91.11 16.67 33.80
CA ALA A 25 -91.62 16.33 35.12
C ALA A 25 -91.78 17.54 36.08
N GLY A 26 -91.42 18.75 35.65
CA GLY A 26 -91.58 19.98 36.43
C GLY A 26 -90.78 19.99 37.74
N GLU A 27 -91.38 20.45 38.84
CA GLU A 27 -90.71 20.58 40.14
C GLU A 27 -90.22 19.23 40.73
N GLN A 28 -90.84 18.11 40.34
CA GLN A 28 -90.41 16.77 40.79
C GLN A 28 -89.16 16.26 40.06
N GLY A 29 -88.83 16.81 38.88
CA GLY A 29 -87.69 16.42 38.05
C GLY A 29 -86.43 17.25 38.27
N ARG A 30 -86.49 18.28 39.12
CA ARG A 30 -85.44 19.30 39.27
C ARG A 30 -84.07 18.72 39.68
N GLY A 31 -84.06 17.73 40.58
CA GLY A 31 -82.83 17.03 40.98
C GLY A 31 -82.24 16.16 39.86
N PHE A 32 -83.10 15.49 39.08
CA PHE A 32 -82.69 14.68 37.94
C PHE A 32 -82.15 15.52 36.78
N ALA A 33 -82.69 16.72 36.56
CA ALA A 33 -82.21 17.65 35.54
C ALA A 33 -80.76 18.09 35.81
N VAL A 34 -80.40 18.34 37.07
CA VAL A 34 -79.02 18.71 37.45
C VAL A 34 -78.06 17.55 37.19
N VAL A 35 -78.46 16.33 37.54
CA VAL A 35 -77.63 15.13 37.30
C VAL A 35 -77.46 14.88 35.81
N ALA A 36 -78.53 14.99 35.02
CA ALA A 36 -78.48 14.81 33.57
C ALA A 36 -77.56 15.83 32.89
N GLU A 37 -77.58 17.10 33.31
CA GLU A 37 -76.68 18.13 32.78
C GLU A 37 -75.21 17.88 33.15
N GLU A 38 -74.92 17.40 34.37
CA GLU A 38 -73.55 17.06 34.77
C GLU A 38 -73.02 15.84 34.00
N VAL A 39 -73.86 14.83 33.74
CA VAL A 39 -73.50 13.66 32.89
C VAL A 39 -73.25 14.10 31.45
N ARG A 40 -74.07 15.02 30.91
CA ARG A 40 -73.90 15.60 29.57
C ARG A 40 -72.54 16.29 29.45
N LYS A 41 -72.20 17.12 30.43
CA LYS A 41 -70.92 17.83 30.52
C LYS A 41 -69.72 16.87 30.62
N LEU A 42 -69.81 15.83 31.44
CA LEU A 42 -68.77 14.79 31.54
C LEU A 42 -68.59 14.01 30.23
N ALA A 43 -69.68 13.76 29.50
CA ALA A 43 -69.64 13.10 28.20
C ALA A 43 -68.97 13.98 27.13
N GLU A 44 -69.29 15.28 27.08
CA GLU A 44 -68.62 16.25 26.19
C GLU A 44 -67.11 16.37 26.53
N GLN A 45 -66.76 16.46 27.81
CA GLN A 45 -65.36 16.49 28.26
C GLN A 45 -64.61 15.20 27.89
N SER A 46 -65.27 14.03 28.01
CA SER A 46 -64.70 12.75 27.61
C SER A 46 -64.46 12.67 26.10
N GLN A 47 -65.36 13.24 25.30
CA GLN A 47 -65.22 13.31 23.85
C GLN A 47 -64.04 14.19 23.42
N GLU A 48 -63.90 15.37 24.04
CA GLU A 48 -62.77 16.27 23.77
C GLU A 48 -61.43 15.64 24.19
N ALA A 49 -61.38 15.00 25.37
CA ALA A 49 -60.19 14.26 25.81
C ALA A 49 -59.84 13.12 24.84
N ALA A 50 -60.82 12.33 24.39
CA ALA A 50 -60.59 11.26 23.41
C ALA A 50 -60.04 11.80 22.08
N LYS A 51 -60.51 12.96 21.63
CA LYS A 51 -59.99 13.64 20.43
C LYS A 51 -58.55 14.10 20.60
N GLN A 52 -58.21 14.69 21.75
CA GLN A 52 -56.84 15.12 22.07
C GLN A 52 -55.88 13.91 22.09
N ILE A 53 -56.26 12.81 22.75
CA ILE A 53 -55.42 11.61 22.77
C ILE A 53 -55.29 11.00 21.37
N SER A 54 -56.34 11.05 20.54
CA SER A 54 -56.25 10.60 19.14
C SER A 54 -55.22 11.39 18.35
N GLY A 55 -55.18 12.71 18.52
CA GLY A 55 -54.16 13.58 17.92
C GLY A 55 -52.74 13.24 18.41
N LEU A 56 -52.57 13.01 19.71
CA LEU A 56 -51.29 12.59 20.28
C LEU A 56 -50.83 11.23 19.72
N ILE A 57 -51.73 10.25 19.60
CA ILE A 57 -51.42 8.94 19.02
C ILE A 57 -50.99 9.10 17.56
N ALA A 58 -51.70 9.89 16.76
CA ALA A 58 -51.33 10.15 15.37
C ALA A 58 -49.94 10.79 15.26
N HIS A 59 -49.61 11.73 16.16
CA HIS A 59 -48.30 12.36 16.21
C HIS A 59 -47.20 11.35 16.58
N ILE A 60 -47.42 10.53 17.61
CA ILE A 60 -46.49 9.48 18.03
C ILE A 60 -46.28 8.46 16.90
N GLN A 61 -47.33 8.09 16.18
CA GLN A 61 -47.23 7.17 15.05
C GLN A 61 -46.38 7.77 13.92
N GLY A 62 -46.60 9.04 13.57
CA GLY A 62 -45.77 9.74 12.59
C GLY A 62 -44.30 9.86 13.02
N ASP A 63 -44.04 10.12 14.30
CA ASP A 63 -42.67 10.17 14.83
C ASP A 63 -42.02 8.79 14.86
N THR A 64 -42.80 7.74 15.11
CA THR A 64 -42.34 6.34 15.05
C THR A 64 -41.97 5.96 13.61
N GLU A 65 -42.78 6.33 12.62
CA GLU A 65 -42.47 6.09 11.20
C GLU A 65 -41.18 6.80 10.78
N LYS A 66 -40.96 8.05 11.20
CA LYS A 66 -39.71 8.77 10.97
C LYS A 66 -38.52 8.08 11.63
N ALA A 67 -38.68 7.60 12.86
CA ALA A 67 -37.62 6.87 13.57
C ALA A 67 -37.25 5.58 12.83
N VAL A 68 -38.24 4.82 12.34
CA VAL A 68 -38.00 3.62 11.53
C VAL A 68 -37.26 3.96 10.24
N ALA A 69 -37.66 5.01 9.52
CA ALA A 69 -36.97 5.44 8.31
C ALA A 69 -35.51 5.87 8.59
N ALA A 70 -35.26 6.57 9.68
CA ALA A 70 -33.92 6.95 10.11
C ALA A 70 -33.06 5.72 10.48
N MET A 71 -33.64 4.73 11.15
CA MET A 71 -32.95 3.47 11.47
C MET A 71 -32.62 2.64 10.21
N ASP A 72 -33.52 2.59 9.23
CA ASP A 72 -33.26 1.90 7.96
C ASP A 72 -32.14 2.60 7.18
N HIS A 73 -32.17 3.94 7.11
CA HIS A 73 -31.08 4.72 6.53
C HIS A 73 -29.75 4.48 7.26
N GLY A 74 -29.74 4.54 8.59
CA GLY A 74 -28.55 4.27 9.40
C GLY A 74 -27.99 2.86 9.17
N THR A 75 -28.86 1.87 9.00
CA THR A 75 -28.45 0.48 8.72
C THR A 75 -27.76 0.37 7.35
N ARG A 76 -28.28 1.08 6.32
CA ARG A 76 -27.65 1.12 4.99
C ARG A 76 -26.28 1.78 5.03
N GLU A 77 -26.16 2.90 5.74
CA GLU A 77 -24.88 3.61 5.89
C GLU A 77 -23.83 2.76 6.61
N VAL A 78 -24.23 2.05 7.68
CA VAL A 78 -23.32 1.12 8.38
C VAL A 78 -22.86 -0.01 7.45
N LYS A 79 -23.77 -0.57 6.63
CA LYS A 79 -23.41 -1.60 5.66
C LYS A 79 -22.42 -1.07 4.62
N HIS A 80 -22.68 0.11 4.07
CA HIS A 80 -21.77 0.74 3.11
C HIS A 80 -20.41 1.04 3.74
N GLY A 81 -20.39 1.58 4.97
CA GLY A 81 -19.16 1.79 5.72
C GLY A 81 -18.36 0.50 5.94
N ALA A 82 -19.03 -0.62 6.22
CA ALA A 82 -18.38 -1.92 6.36
C ALA A 82 -17.74 -2.40 5.05
N GLU A 83 -18.39 -2.18 3.90
CA GLU A 83 -17.83 -2.49 2.58
C GLU A 83 -16.57 -1.67 2.30
N VAL A 84 -16.60 -0.37 2.58
CA VAL A 84 -15.44 0.53 2.42
C VAL A 84 -14.28 0.10 3.32
N VAL A 85 -14.53 -0.19 4.59
CA VAL A 85 -13.50 -0.67 5.53
C VAL A 85 -12.88 -1.98 5.05
N ASN A 86 -13.68 -2.91 4.51
CA ASN A 86 -13.16 -4.17 3.95
C ASN A 86 -12.25 -3.91 2.75
N ALA A 87 -12.67 -3.04 1.82
CA ALA A 87 -11.87 -2.64 0.67
C ALA A 87 -10.54 -1.98 1.09
N SER A 88 -10.57 -1.07 2.08
CA SER A 88 -9.34 -0.50 2.66
C SER A 88 -8.45 -1.57 3.29
N GLY A 89 -9.03 -2.54 3.99
CA GLY A 89 -8.30 -3.67 4.55
C GLY A 89 -7.63 -4.55 3.49
N GLN A 90 -8.25 -4.73 2.32
CA GLN A 90 -7.65 -5.43 1.17
C GLN A 90 -6.47 -4.63 0.60
N ALA A 91 -6.65 -3.33 0.38
CA ALA A 91 -5.58 -2.46 -0.11
C ALA A 91 -4.37 -2.45 0.83
N PHE A 92 -4.58 -2.41 2.16
CA PHE A 92 -3.47 -2.50 3.11
C PHE A 92 -2.74 -3.85 3.07
N ARG A 93 -3.45 -4.97 2.83
CA ARG A 93 -2.81 -6.28 2.65
C ARG A 93 -1.94 -6.31 1.39
N GLU A 94 -2.40 -5.72 0.30
CA GLU A 94 -1.60 -5.58 -0.92
C GLU A 94 -0.35 -4.73 -0.70
N ILE A 95 -0.49 -3.60 0.00
CA ILE A 95 0.64 -2.74 0.37
C ILE A 95 1.68 -3.53 1.18
N VAL A 96 1.25 -4.30 2.19
CA VAL A 96 2.17 -5.15 2.97
C VAL A 96 2.87 -6.18 2.10
N SER A 97 2.16 -6.81 1.16
CA SER A 97 2.76 -7.76 0.21
C SER A 97 3.82 -7.10 -0.67
N LEU A 98 3.55 -5.91 -1.20
CA LEU A 98 4.50 -5.15 -2.01
C LEU A 98 5.73 -4.74 -1.21
N ILE A 99 5.55 -4.31 0.05
CA ILE A 99 6.67 -3.97 0.93
C ILE A 99 7.57 -5.19 1.18
N ASN A 100 7.00 -6.37 1.39
CA ASN A 100 7.77 -7.60 1.55
C ASN A 100 8.57 -7.93 0.28
N GLN A 101 7.97 -7.79 -0.90
CA GLN A 101 8.67 -7.99 -2.18
C GLN A 101 9.83 -7.01 -2.35
N VAL A 102 9.63 -5.73 -2.03
CA VAL A 102 10.71 -4.73 -2.06
C VAL A 102 11.82 -5.09 -1.08
N SER A 103 11.48 -5.56 0.12
CA SER A 103 12.47 -5.99 1.12
C SER A 103 13.32 -7.15 0.60
N ASP A 104 12.72 -8.12 -0.08
CA ASP A 104 13.45 -9.25 -0.65
C ASP A 104 14.34 -8.82 -1.82
N GLN A 105 13.84 -7.93 -2.69
CA GLN A 105 14.66 -7.34 -3.77
C GLN A 105 15.87 -6.57 -3.21
N VAL A 106 15.70 -5.82 -2.10
CA VAL A 106 16.82 -5.13 -1.45
C VAL A 106 17.87 -6.12 -0.95
N LYS A 107 17.47 -7.28 -0.39
CA LYS A 107 18.42 -8.32 0.03
C LYS A 107 19.19 -8.90 -1.15
N GLU A 108 18.52 -9.16 -2.28
CA GLU A 108 19.18 -9.63 -3.50
C GLU A 108 20.18 -8.61 -4.04
N ILE A 109 19.82 -7.33 -4.04
CA ILE A 109 20.71 -6.23 -4.45
C ILE A 109 21.92 -6.16 -3.51
N SER A 110 21.73 -6.25 -2.19
CA SER A 110 22.84 -6.28 -1.24
C SER A 110 23.80 -7.43 -1.49
N ALA A 111 23.29 -8.63 -1.75
CA ALA A 111 24.11 -9.79 -2.09
C ALA A 111 24.88 -9.59 -3.40
N ALA A 112 24.26 -9.01 -4.42
CA ALA A 112 24.91 -8.69 -5.69
C ALA A 112 26.02 -7.64 -5.53
N ILE A 113 25.83 -6.65 -4.65
CA ILE A 113 26.84 -5.65 -4.31
C ILE A 113 28.05 -6.30 -3.63
N GLU A 114 27.83 -7.23 -2.69
CA GLU A 114 28.92 -7.98 -2.05
C GLU A 114 29.73 -8.78 -3.06
N GLN A 115 29.06 -9.49 -3.98
CA GLN A 115 29.75 -10.21 -5.06
C GLN A 115 30.55 -9.28 -5.96
N THR A 116 30.00 -8.11 -6.29
CA THR A 116 30.70 -7.10 -7.08
C THR A 116 31.93 -6.56 -6.36
N ALA A 117 31.85 -6.34 -5.05
CA ALA A 117 32.99 -5.91 -4.24
C ALA A 117 34.11 -6.96 -4.23
N ILE A 118 33.76 -8.25 -4.08
CA ILE A 118 34.71 -9.37 -4.17
C ILE A 118 35.38 -9.40 -5.55
N GLY A 119 34.60 -9.31 -6.63
CA GLY A 119 35.12 -9.29 -8.00
C GLY A 119 36.06 -8.09 -8.25
N SER A 120 35.71 -6.91 -7.73
CA SER A 120 36.55 -5.71 -7.82
C SER A 120 37.91 -5.93 -7.12
N GLN A 121 37.92 -6.54 -5.94
CA GLN A 121 39.16 -6.85 -5.23
C GLN A 121 40.04 -7.85 -6.00
N GLN A 122 39.43 -8.83 -6.67
CA GLN A 122 40.15 -9.77 -7.54
C GLN A 122 40.76 -9.07 -8.76
N ILE A 123 40.05 -8.10 -9.35
CA ILE A 123 40.56 -7.28 -10.46
C ILE A 123 41.79 -6.48 -10.00
N VAL A 124 41.71 -5.81 -8.84
CA VAL A 124 42.84 -5.07 -8.28
C VAL A 124 44.06 -5.98 -8.12
N GLY A 125 43.88 -7.20 -7.57
CA GLY A 125 44.96 -8.17 -7.43
C GLY A 125 45.54 -8.64 -8.78
N SER A 126 44.70 -8.81 -9.80
CA SER A 126 45.16 -9.15 -11.15
C SER A 126 45.96 -8.02 -11.79
N VAL A 127 45.53 -6.77 -11.63
CA VAL A 127 46.26 -5.58 -12.13
C VAL A 127 47.63 -5.46 -11.48
N GLN A 128 47.74 -5.71 -10.16
CA GLN A 128 49.02 -5.73 -9.46
C GLN A 128 49.97 -6.81 -9.99
N ARG A 129 49.46 -8.01 -10.29
CA ARG A 129 50.26 -9.07 -10.92
C ARG A 129 50.74 -8.68 -12.32
N ILE A 130 49.89 -8.02 -13.10
CA ILE A 130 50.25 -7.52 -14.44
C ILE A 130 51.35 -6.46 -14.33
N ASP A 131 51.26 -5.52 -13.39
CA ASP A 131 52.30 -4.52 -13.15
C ASP A 131 53.66 -5.18 -12.81
N GLN A 132 53.65 -6.16 -11.91
CA GLN A 132 54.86 -6.91 -11.57
C GLN A 132 55.45 -7.67 -12.77
N LEU A 133 54.60 -8.31 -13.56
CA LEU A 133 55.03 -9.02 -14.76
C LEU A 133 55.63 -8.08 -15.80
N SER A 134 54.98 -6.94 -16.05
CA SER A 134 55.47 -5.91 -16.98
C SER A 134 56.84 -5.38 -16.57
N LYS A 135 57.05 -5.14 -15.26
CA LYS A 135 58.37 -4.73 -14.73
C LYS A 135 59.44 -5.80 -14.97
N ARG A 136 59.10 -7.08 -14.78
CA ARG A 136 60.02 -8.19 -15.05
C ARG A 136 60.38 -8.28 -16.53
N VAL A 137 59.38 -8.23 -17.41
CA VAL A 137 59.57 -8.27 -18.87
C VAL A 137 60.45 -7.11 -19.33
N SER A 138 60.25 -5.91 -18.80
CA SER A 138 61.11 -4.75 -19.10
C SER A 138 62.57 -4.99 -18.68
N GLY A 139 62.79 -5.53 -17.48
CA GLY A 139 64.12 -5.90 -17.01
C GLY A 139 64.79 -6.98 -17.88
N GLU A 140 64.06 -8.03 -18.22
CA GLU A 140 64.54 -9.09 -19.12
C GLU A 140 64.88 -8.56 -20.52
N ALA A 141 64.04 -7.67 -21.08
CA ALA A 141 64.31 -7.03 -22.37
C ALA A 141 65.62 -6.23 -22.34
N GLN A 142 65.90 -5.54 -21.23
CA GLN A 142 67.15 -4.80 -21.07
C GLN A 142 68.37 -5.74 -20.96
N THR A 143 68.23 -6.86 -20.26
CA THR A 143 69.27 -7.91 -20.23
C THR A 143 69.53 -8.50 -21.62
N VAL A 144 68.46 -8.78 -22.39
CA VAL A 144 68.58 -9.28 -23.78
C VAL A 144 69.26 -8.25 -24.67
N SER A 145 68.94 -6.96 -24.53
CA SER A 145 69.60 -5.89 -25.28
C SER A 145 71.11 -5.85 -24.99
N ALA A 146 71.51 -5.90 -23.73
CA ALA A 146 72.91 -5.92 -23.33
C ALA A 146 73.64 -7.16 -23.89
N ALA A 147 73.04 -8.35 -23.80
CA ALA A 147 73.62 -9.56 -24.38
C ALA A 147 73.75 -9.47 -25.91
N THR A 148 72.82 -8.79 -26.58
CA THR A 148 72.86 -8.58 -28.03
C THR A 148 74.01 -7.63 -28.43
N GLU A 149 74.29 -6.60 -27.61
CA GLU A 149 75.44 -5.71 -27.82
C GLU A 149 76.77 -6.46 -27.64
N GLU A 150 76.92 -7.24 -26.56
CA GLU A 150 78.11 -8.08 -26.34
C GLU A 150 78.33 -9.11 -27.46
N GLN A 151 77.25 -9.73 -27.92
CA GLN A 151 77.29 -10.66 -29.04
C GLN A 151 77.70 -9.97 -30.34
N SER A 152 77.24 -8.74 -30.57
CA SER A 152 77.62 -7.94 -31.75
C SER A 152 79.11 -7.60 -31.73
N ALA A 153 79.63 -7.15 -30.59
CA ALA A 153 81.06 -6.88 -30.42
C ALA A 153 81.92 -8.15 -30.65
N SER A 154 81.49 -9.28 -30.09
CA SER A 154 82.18 -10.57 -30.29
C SER A 154 82.20 -10.98 -31.77
N MET A 155 81.12 -10.71 -32.51
CA MET A 155 81.04 -10.98 -33.95
C MET A 155 82.00 -10.09 -34.75
N GLU A 156 82.19 -8.83 -34.37
CA GLU A 156 83.19 -7.94 -34.98
C GLU A 156 84.61 -8.46 -34.78
N GLU A 157 84.95 -8.95 -33.58
CA GLU A 157 86.25 -9.57 -33.30
C GLU A 157 86.47 -10.84 -34.12
N VAL A 158 85.45 -11.69 -34.25
CA VAL A 158 85.50 -12.90 -35.08
C VAL A 158 85.72 -12.54 -36.56
N ALA A 159 85.02 -11.53 -37.06
CA ALA A 159 85.19 -11.06 -38.44
C ALA A 159 86.62 -10.54 -38.69
N SER A 160 87.14 -9.71 -37.80
CA SER A 160 88.52 -9.19 -37.85
C SER A 160 89.57 -10.30 -37.80
N SER A 161 89.39 -11.27 -36.90
CA SER A 161 90.27 -12.44 -36.76
C SER A 161 90.24 -13.30 -38.03
N SER A 162 89.06 -13.52 -38.61
CA SER A 162 88.88 -14.26 -39.86
C SER A 162 89.60 -13.58 -41.03
N GLN A 163 89.53 -12.25 -41.10
CA GLN A 163 90.22 -11.46 -42.13
C GLN A 163 91.75 -11.53 -41.97
N SER A 164 92.24 -11.51 -40.74
CA SER A 164 93.65 -11.69 -40.41
C SER A 164 94.14 -13.10 -40.80
N LEU A 165 93.36 -14.14 -40.50
CA LEU A 165 93.65 -15.52 -40.92
C LEU A 165 93.68 -15.67 -42.44
N ALA A 166 92.73 -15.07 -43.15
CA ALA A 166 92.70 -15.08 -44.61
C ALA A 166 93.96 -14.41 -45.21
N LYS A 167 94.40 -13.29 -44.63
CA LYS A 167 95.64 -12.62 -45.03
C LYS A 167 96.86 -13.51 -44.79
N LEU A 168 96.97 -14.12 -43.60
CA LEU A 168 98.08 -15.02 -43.28
C LEU A 168 98.13 -16.24 -44.22
N ALA A 169 96.97 -16.81 -44.56
CA ALA A 169 96.87 -17.90 -45.53
C ALA A 169 97.35 -17.47 -46.92
N GLN A 170 97.00 -16.26 -47.37
CA GLN A 170 97.47 -15.69 -48.64
C GLN A 170 99.00 -15.45 -48.64
N ASP A 171 99.54 -14.93 -47.55
CA ASP A 171 100.98 -14.71 -47.38
C ASP A 171 101.75 -16.04 -47.41
N LEU A 172 101.22 -17.07 -46.72
CA LEU A 172 101.81 -18.41 -46.70
C LEU A 172 101.74 -19.09 -48.07
N GLN A 173 100.62 -18.97 -48.80
CA GLN A 173 100.49 -19.43 -50.19
C GLN A 173 101.53 -18.77 -51.11
N THR A 174 101.76 -17.47 -50.92
CA THR A 174 102.74 -16.68 -51.67
C THR A 174 104.18 -17.05 -51.30
N ALA A 175 104.45 -17.42 -50.05
CA ALA A 175 105.75 -17.90 -49.62
C ALA A 175 106.06 -19.29 -50.21
N VAL A 176 105.10 -20.21 -50.16
CA VAL A 176 105.24 -21.58 -50.69
C VAL A 176 105.45 -21.58 -52.21
N SER A 177 104.77 -20.70 -52.96
CA SER A 177 104.94 -20.61 -54.41
C SER A 177 106.35 -20.20 -54.84
N LYS A 178 107.12 -19.52 -53.99
CA LYS A 178 108.54 -19.21 -54.26
C LYS A 178 109.45 -20.45 -54.21
N PHE A 179 109.01 -21.52 -53.53
CA PHE A 179 109.75 -22.78 -53.40
C PHE A 179 109.27 -23.85 -54.38
N GLN A 180 108.18 -23.61 -55.12
CA GLN A 180 107.80 -24.41 -56.28
C GLN A 180 108.54 -23.85 -57.52
N VAL A 181 109.67 -24.47 -57.86
CA VAL A 181 110.35 -24.36 -59.16
C VAL A 181 109.88 -25.49 -60.06
#